data_AF-A0A965V021-F1
#
_entry.id   AF-A0A965V021-F1
#
_cell.length_a   1.000
_cell.length_b   1.000
_cell.length_c   1.000
_cell.angle_alpha   90.00
_cell.angle_beta   90.00
_cell.angle_gamma   90.00
#
_symmetry.space_group_name_H-M   'P 1'
#
loop_
_entity.id
_entity.type
_entity.pdbx_description
1 polymer ?
#
loop_
_entity_poly.entity_id
_entity_poly.type
_entity_poly.pdbx_seq_one_letter_code
_entity_poly.pdbx_strand_id
1 'polypeptide(L)' 'MANDKRKYFGTDGMRGVATVPPLDPESLVRLGQAIAQVFVANRGRHQI' A
#
# COMPACT_ATOMS: atom_id res chain seq x y z
N MET A 1 -12.01 5.78 22.41
CA MET A 1 -10.71 5.42 21.80
C MET A 1 -10.87 5.58 20.30
N ALA A 2 -10.34 6.66 19.72
CA ALA A 2 -10.50 6.93 18.29
C ALA A 2 -9.93 5.76 17.48
N ASN A 3 -10.72 5.27 16.54
CA ASN A 3 -10.36 4.27 15.55
C ASN A 3 -9.28 4.87 14.63
N ASP A 4 -8.04 4.89 15.08
CA ASP A 4 -6.86 5.28 14.30
C ASP A 4 -6.66 4.25 13.20
N LYS A 5 -7.45 4.38 12.12
CA LYS A 5 -7.12 3.83 10.82
C LYS A 5 -5.72 4.32 10.51
N ARG A 6 -4.71 3.46 10.73
CA ARG A 6 -3.31 3.75 10.44
C ARG A 6 -3.26 4.29 9.01
N LYS A 7 -3.00 5.58 8.89
CA LYS A 7 -3.06 6.29 7.62
C LYS A 7 -1.74 6.03 6.90
N TYR A 8 -1.66 4.87 6.25
CA TYR A 8 -0.46 4.41 5.55
C TYR A 8 -0.12 5.27 4.32
N PHE A 9 -1.13 5.85 3.66
CA PHE A 9 -0.96 6.63 2.43
C PHE A 9 -1.30 8.12 2.63
N GLY A 10 -0.33 8.99 2.33
CA GLY A 10 -0.52 10.43 2.13
C GLY A 10 -0.56 10.80 0.65
N THR A 11 -0.37 12.08 0.32
CA THR A 11 -0.36 12.58 -1.06
C THR A 11 0.67 11.86 -1.94
N ASP A 12 1.85 11.62 -1.37
CA ASP A 12 2.99 11.03 -2.09
C ASP A 12 3.19 9.54 -1.76
N GLY A 13 2.15 8.88 -1.22
CA GLY A 13 2.20 7.47 -0.86
C GLY A 13 2.64 7.19 0.59
N MET A 14 3.34 6.08 0.79
CA MET A 14 3.83 5.63 2.12
C MET A 14 5.15 6.31 2.50
N ARG A 15 5.25 6.78 3.75
CA ARG A 15 6.46 7.41 4.31
C ARG A 15 6.78 6.81 5.68
N GLY A 16 8.05 6.83 6.06
CA GLY A 16 8.51 6.31 7.33
C GLY A 16 10.04 6.23 7.40
N VAL A 17 10.55 5.67 8.49
CA VAL A 17 11.96 5.34 8.63
C VAL A 17 12.20 3.98 7.96
N ALA A 18 13.30 3.85 7.20
CA ALA A 18 13.66 2.59 6.57
C ALA A 18 13.79 1.46 7.61
N THR A 19 13.37 0.24 7.24
CA THR A 19 13.42 -0.95 8.12
C THR A 19 12.48 -0.89 9.32
N VAL A 20 11.67 0.17 9.45
CA VAL A 20 10.63 0.31 10.47
C VAL A 20 9.26 0.32 9.78
N PRO A 21 8.24 -0.37 10.31
CA PRO A 21 6.89 -0.28 9.75
C PRO A 21 6.43 1.18 9.60
N PRO A 22 5.91 1.58 8.42
CA PRO A 22 5.47 0.73 7.31
C PRO A 22 6.49 0.50 6.17
N LEU A 23 7.76 0.92 6.32
CA LEU A 23 8.83 0.78 5.31
C LEU A 23 9.84 -0.34 5.64
N ASP A 24 9.40 -1.37 6.35
CA ASP A 24 10.16 -2.60 6.54
C ASP A 24 9.95 -3.59 5.37
N PRO A 25 10.86 -4.57 5.18
CA PRO A 25 10.77 -5.50 4.07
C PRO A 25 9.45 -6.29 4.00
N GLU A 26 8.89 -6.71 5.13
CA GLU A 26 7.65 -7.49 5.15
C GLU A 26 6.47 -6.64 4.67
N SER A 27 6.35 -5.42 5.19
CA SER A 27 5.31 -4.48 4.77
C SER A 27 5.39 -4.17 3.27
N LEU A 28 6.60 -4.00 2.72
CA LEU A 28 6.79 -3.71 1.30
C LEU A 28 6.47 -4.89 0.39
N VAL A 29 6.82 -6.13 0.79
CA VAL A 29 6.42 -7.33 0.04
C VAL A 29 4.90 -7.46 -0.01
N ARG A 30 4.22 -7.25 1.12
CA ARG A 30 2.75 -7.28 1.21
C ARG A 30 2.11 -6.18 0.37
N LEU A 31 2.70 -4.98 0.36
CA LEU A 31 2.26 -3.88 -0.50
C LEU A 31 2.35 -4.28 -1.98
N GLY A 32 3.47 -4.85 -2.42
CA GLY A 32 3.66 -5.30 -3.80
C GLY A 32 2.62 -6.33 -4.24
N GLN A 33 2.32 -7.30 -3.37
CA GLN A 33 1.27 -8.29 -3.62
C GLN A 33 -0.12 -7.64 -3.77
N ALA A 34 -0.44 -6.68 -2.91
CA ALA A 34 -1.71 -5.94 -2.99
C ALA A 34 -1.80 -5.11 -4.28
N ILE A 35 -0.73 -4.42 -4.67
CA ILE A 35 -0.64 -3.68 -5.94
C ILE A 35 -0.89 -4.62 -7.12
N ALA A 36 -0.28 -5.80 -7.13
CA ALA A 36 -0.49 -6.79 -8.19
C ALA A 36 -1.96 -7.23 -8.27
N GLN A 37 -2.61 -7.49 -7.14
CA GLN A 37 -4.04 -7.83 -7.11
C GLN A 37 -4.93 -6.71 -7.68
N VAL A 38 -4.60 -5.45 -7.39
CA VAL A 38 -5.41 -4.31 -7.86
C VAL A 38 -5.19 -4.04 -9.35
N PHE A 39 -3.94 -3.98 -9.81
CA PHE A 39 -3.60 -3.46 -11.14
C PHE A 39 -3.32 -4.56 -12.17
N VAL A 40 -2.81 -5.73 -11.76
CA VAL A 40 -2.45 -6.80 -12.69
C VAL A 40 -3.60 -7.79 -12.87
N ALA A 41 -4.36 -8.09 -11.82
CA ALA A 41 -5.53 -8.97 -11.96
C ALA A 41 -6.68 -8.32 -12.76
N ASN A 42 -6.76 -6.99 -12.79
CA ASN A 42 -7.84 -6.24 -13.45
C ASN A 42 -7.50 -5.75 -14.87
N ARG A 43 -6.65 -6.46 -15.64
CA ARG A 43 -6.19 -6.12 -17.02
C ARG A 43 -7.29 -6.01 -18.11
N GLY A 44 -8.56 -5.74 -17.77
CA GLY A 44 -9.66 -5.70 -18.74
C GLY A 44 -10.82 -4.73 -18.51
N ARG A 45 -10.80 -3.83 -17.50
CA ARG A 45 -11.95 -2.91 -17.26
C ARG A 45 -11.55 -1.46 -16.98
N HIS A 46 -10.66 -0.88 -17.77
CA HIS A 46 -10.66 0.58 -17.87
C HIS A 46 -11.91 1.01 -18.67
N GLN A 47 -13.01 1.28 -17.99
CA GLN A 47 -14.11 2.08 -18.54
C GLN A 47 -13.80 3.53 -18.18
N ILE A 48 -13.49 4.31 -19.22
CA ILE A 48 -13.40 5.78 -19.22
C ILE A 48 -14.77 6.40 -18.94
#